data_AF-A0A6M4ILR8-F1
#
_entry.id   AF-A0A6M4ILR8-F1
#
_cell.length_a   1.000
_cell.length_b   1.000
_cell.length_c   1.000
_cell.angle_alpha   90.00
_cell.angle_beta   90.00
_cell.angle_gamma   90.00
#
_symmetry.space_group_name_H-M   'P 1'
#
loop_
_entity.id
_entity.type
_entity.pdbx_description
1 polymer ?
#
loop_
_entity_poly.entity_id
_entity_poly.type
_entity_poly.pdbx_seq_one_letter_code
_entity_poly.pdbx_strand_id
1 'polypeptide(L)'
;MSLPLPPRFSPLAVALLSAAVLTACSSITENTTTLTKYGAVTITGKNAPAGRASATINAVFFQGLSATAPNSALQQGDQCAYALIDSTTGAATGSLKVGESLALTFAGSSVALPFSTAFSRYEPATGAALTYAAGDAATLNVPGLAGTFPAAAITVKLAEPIIPGRLVVPASGSPLDVTWNATNDPSAAIILSVRYGATATSTVQNEQIYCALKDDGAFQVPASGLGAFLASPSALRSATLIRWRTQEARPDSTSLLHIVSTVDTIVRFP
;
A
#
# COMPACT_ATOMS: atom_id res chain seq x y z
N MET A 1 -32.51 -16.81 -8.47
CA MET A 1 -32.14 -16.29 -7.14
C MET A 1 -30.61 -16.24 -7.11
N SER A 2 -30.03 -15.12 -7.59
CA SER A 2 -28.57 -15.00 -7.77
C SER A 2 -27.92 -14.59 -6.46
N LEU A 3 -27.04 -15.46 -5.95
CA LEU A 3 -26.16 -15.17 -4.82
C LEU A 3 -25.13 -14.10 -5.23
N PRO A 4 -24.82 -13.12 -4.37
CA PRO A 4 -23.75 -12.16 -4.64
C PRO A 4 -22.39 -12.86 -4.55
N LEU A 5 -21.58 -12.73 -5.60
CA LEU A 5 -20.17 -13.12 -5.60
C LEU A 5 -19.40 -12.28 -4.55
N PRO A 6 -18.47 -12.87 -3.77
CA PRO A 6 -17.66 -12.12 -2.82
C PRO A 6 -16.72 -11.15 -3.56
N PRO A 7 -16.35 -10.02 -2.94
CA PRO A 7 -15.43 -9.06 -3.56
C PRO A 7 -14.07 -9.71 -3.80
N ARG A 8 -13.62 -9.70 -5.06
CA ARG A 8 -12.29 -10.15 -5.47
C ARG A 8 -11.23 -9.28 -4.78
N PHE A 9 -10.39 -9.93 -3.97
CA PHE A 9 -9.22 -9.32 -3.33
C PHE A 9 -8.21 -8.86 -4.39
N SER A 10 -7.73 -7.62 -4.29
CA SER A 10 -6.71 -7.06 -5.18
C SER A 10 -5.32 -7.48 -4.68
N PRO A 11 -4.51 -8.22 -5.47
CA PRO A 11 -3.15 -8.66 -5.09
C PRO A 11 -2.12 -7.53 -4.94
N LEU A 12 -2.52 -6.26 -5.11
CA LEU A 12 -1.64 -5.09 -5.03
C LEU A 12 -1.57 -4.46 -3.65
N ALA A 13 -2.54 -4.72 -2.76
CA ALA A 13 -2.46 -4.29 -1.37
C ALA A 13 -1.32 -5.01 -0.60
N VAL A 14 -0.87 -6.18 -1.10
CA VAL A 14 0.25 -6.93 -0.54
C VAL A 14 1.59 -6.33 -0.96
N ALA A 15 1.71 -5.74 -2.17
CA ALA A 15 2.96 -5.18 -2.66
C ALA A 15 3.46 -3.93 -1.87
N LEU A 16 2.55 -3.20 -1.23
CA LEU A 16 2.91 -2.12 -0.30
C LEU A 16 3.24 -2.62 1.12
N LEU A 17 2.79 -3.82 1.48
CA LEU A 17 3.36 -4.57 2.61
C LEU A 17 4.74 -5.14 2.24
N SER A 18 4.99 -5.50 0.98
CA SER A 18 6.27 -6.06 0.50
C SER A 18 7.41 -5.03 0.43
N ALA A 19 7.10 -3.73 0.44
CA ALA A 19 8.13 -2.69 0.54
C ALA A 19 8.72 -2.57 1.95
N ALA A 20 8.05 -3.14 2.96
CA ALA A 20 8.75 -3.55 4.17
C ALA A 20 9.42 -4.90 3.87
N VAL A 21 10.66 -4.87 3.37
CA VAL A 21 11.55 -6.02 3.53
C VAL A 21 11.86 -6.11 5.02
N LEU A 22 10.90 -6.62 5.78
CA LEU A 22 11.09 -7.04 7.16
C LEU A 22 11.80 -8.38 7.07
N THR A 23 13.13 -8.37 7.03
CA THR A 23 13.94 -9.51 7.42
C THR A 23 13.75 -9.76 8.92
N ALA A 24 12.55 -10.20 9.31
CA ALA A 24 12.31 -10.87 10.56
C ALA A 24 12.06 -12.33 10.21
N CYS A 25 13.14 -13.01 9.77
CA CYS A 25 13.13 -14.46 9.69
C CYS A 25 12.72 -14.99 11.07
N SER A 26 11.66 -15.79 11.05
CA SER A 26 11.07 -16.51 12.15
C SER A 26 12.07 -17.49 12.77
N SER A 27 13.01 -16.98 13.57
CA SER A 27 13.77 -17.68 14.63
C SER A 27 14.88 -16.77 15.15
N ILE A 28 14.59 -15.86 16.08
CA ILE A 28 15.65 -15.22 16.87
C ILE A 28 15.72 -15.95 18.21
N THR A 29 16.52 -17.00 18.25
CA THR A 29 17.07 -17.54 19.50
C THR A 29 18.35 -16.78 19.82
N GLU A 30 18.28 -15.52 20.21
CA GLU A 30 19.47 -14.79 20.68
C GLU A 30 19.16 -13.89 21.88
N ASN A 31 19.64 -14.36 23.03
CA ASN A 31 19.68 -13.61 24.29
C ASN A 31 20.72 -12.49 24.14
N THR A 32 20.33 -11.25 23.81
CA THR A 32 20.98 -9.96 24.20
C THR A 32 20.56 -8.73 23.37
N THR A 33 19.82 -8.86 22.27
CA THR A 33 19.44 -7.68 21.46
C THR A 33 18.17 -6.99 21.97
N THR A 34 18.24 -5.66 22.20
CA THR A 34 17.06 -4.83 22.47
C THR A 34 16.18 -4.78 21.24
N LEU A 35 15.06 -5.51 21.26
CA LEU A 35 14.08 -5.48 20.17
C LEU A 35 13.40 -4.12 20.08
N THR A 36 13.23 -3.62 18.86
CA THR A 36 12.47 -2.41 18.57
C THR A 36 10.99 -2.78 18.45
N LYS A 37 10.13 -1.91 18.99
CA LYS A 37 8.68 -2.03 18.94
C LYS A 37 8.16 -1.29 17.71
N TYR A 38 7.31 -1.95 16.92
CA TYR A 38 6.76 -1.39 15.69
C TYR A 38 5.25 -1.35 15.77
N GLY A 39 4.67 -0.24 15.29
CA GLY A 39 3.27 -0.14 14.90
C GLY A 39 3.21 0.15 13.41
N ALA A 40 2.47 -0.68 12.66
CA ALA A 40 2.23 -0.48 11.24
C ALA A 40 0.73 -0.31 11.00
N VAL A 41 0.36 0.79 10.35
CA VAL A 41 -1.02 1.19 10.10
C VAL A 41 -1.21 1.35 8.60
N THR A 42 -2.19 0.66 8.04
CA THR A 42 -2.50 0.74 6.60
C THR A 42 -3.91 1.26 6.42
N ILE A 43 -4.05 2.31 5.62
CA ILE A 43 -5.32 2.82 5.12
C ILE A 43 -5.34 2.59 3.61
N THR A 44 -6.10 1.60 3.16
CA THR A 44 -6.17 1.23 1.74
C THR A 44 -7.49 1.69 1.14
N GLY A 45 -7.42 2.81 0.43
CA GLY A 45 -8.53 3.35 -0.35
C GLY A 45 -8.66 2.68 -1.71
N LYS A 46 -9.90 2.60 -2.18
CA LYS A 46 -10.25 2.35 -3.58
C LYS A 46 -10.95 3.57 -4.13
N ASN A 47 -10.64 3.94 -5.36
CA ASN A 47 -11.39 5.00 -6.05
C ASN A 47 -12.90 4.72 -6.01
N ALA A 48 -13.65 5.73 -5.60
CA ALA A 48 -15.10 5.77 -5.58
C ALA A 48 -15.59 6.93 -6.47
N PRO A 49 -16.87 6.94 -6.90
CA PRO A 49 -17.43 8.02 -7.71
C PRO A 49 -17.27 9.40 -7.07
N ALA A 50 -17.33 10.45 -7.90
CA ALA A 50 -17.29 11.86 -7.48
C ALA A 50 -16.01 12.28 -6.72
N GLY A 51 -14.84 11.73 -7.10
CA GLY A 51 -13.55 12.14 -6.53
C GLY A 51 -13.37 11.73 -5.07
N ARG A 52 -13.98 10.62 -4.66
CA ARG A 52 -13.86 10.05 -3.33
C ARG A 52 -13.10 8.73 -3.35
N ALA A 53 -12.71 8.25 -2.17
CA ALA A 53 -12.18 6.90 -2.00
C ALA A 53 -12.87 6.18 -0.83
N SER A 54 -13.08 4.87 -0.96
CA SER A 54 -13.57 4.00 0.11
C SER A 54 -12.40 3.21 0.69
N ALA A 55 -12.16 3.32 1.99
CA ALA A 55 -11.00 2.72 2.67
C ALA A 55 -11.34 1.50 3.52
N THR A 56 -10.41 0.55 3.51
CA THR A 56 -10.21 -0.42 4.57
C THR A 56 -9.01 -0.02 5.43
N ILE A 57 -9.06 -0.37 6.71
CA ILE A 57 -7.98 -0.07 7.65
C ILE A 57 -7.55 -1.34 8.36
N ASN A 58 -6.25 -1.49 8.55
CA ASN A 58 -5.70 -2.40 9.53
C ASN A 58 -4.56 -1.72 10.29
N ALA A 59 -4.32 -2.18 11.52
CA ALA A 59 -3.11 -1.87 12.25
C ALA A 59 -2.59 -3.10 12.98
N VAL A 60 -1.26 -3.27 12.98
CA VAL A 60 -0.57 -4.36 13.68
C VAL A 60 0.57 -3.78 14.50
N PHE A 61 0.86 -4.42 15.62
CA PHE A 61 1.98 -4.08 16.48
C PHE A 61 2.82 -5.32 16.73
N PHE A 62 4.13 -5.18 16.69
CA PHE A 62 5.06 -6.29 16.81
C PHE A 62 6.42 -5.83 17.35
N GLN A 63 7.30 -6.78 17.61
CA GLN A 63 8.70 -6.53 17.95
C GLN A 63 9.59 -7.17 16.90
N GLY A 64 10.71 -6.52 16.60
CA GLY A 64 11.68 -7.05 15.65
C GLY A 64 13.02 -6.34 15.75
N LEU A 65 13.96 -6.80 14.94
CA LEU A 65 15.21 -6.08 14.69
C LEU A 65 14.93 -4.84 13.83
N SER A 66 15.95 -4.03 13.55
CA SER A 66 15.83 -2.80 12.76
C SER A 66 15.02 -3.02 11.48
N ALA A 67 13.94 -2.26 11.32
CA ALA A 67 13.13 -2.21 10.12
C ALA A 67 13.23 -0.82 9.50
N THR A 68 13.35 -0.78 8.17
CA THR A 68 13.22 0.48 7.42
C THR A 68 11.79 0.56 6.90
N ALA A 69 11.06 1.59 7.33
CA ALA A 69 9.75 1.85 6.78
C ALA A 69 9.89 2.61 5.44
N PRO A 70 9.14 2.23 4.40
CA PRO A 70 9.09 3.01 3.16
C PRO A 70 8.61 4.43 3.45
N ASN A 71 9.24 5.43 2.83
CA ASN A 71 8.87 6.82 3.01
C ASN A 71 8.64 7.51 1.66
N SER A 72 7.37 7.81 1.37
CA SER A 72 6.94 8.52 0.16
C SER A 72 7.61 9.89 -0.03
N ALA A 73 7.95 10.60 1.06
CA ALA A 73 8.65 11.88 0.97
C ALA A 73 10.12 11.74 0.51
N LEU A 74 10.70 10.55 0.60
CA LEU A 74 12.04 10.27 0.08
C LEU A 74 12.03 9.81 -1.38
N GLN A 75 10.86 9.53 -1.95
CA GLN A 75 10.71 9.13 -3.35
C GLN A 75 10.76 10.36 -4.28
N GLN A 76 11.96 10.94 -4.41
CA GLN A 76 12.18 12.16 -5.21
C GLN A 76 12.76 11.88 -6.60
N GLY A 77 12.95 10.62 -6.97
CA GLY A 77 13.36 10.21 -8.31
C GLY A 77 12.63 8.94 -8.76
N ASP A 78 12.63 8.68 -10.06
CA ASP A 78 11.95 7.53 -10.62
C ASP A 78 12.88 6.32 -10.65
N GLN A 79 12.39 5.19 -10.15
CA GLN A 79 13.12 3.94 -10.12
C GLN A 79 12.20 2.82 -10.58
N CYS A 80 12.69 1.99 -11.49
CA CYS A 80 11.97 0.83 -12.00
C CYS A 80 12.79 -0.44 -11.84
N ALA A 81 12.09 -1.55 -11.60
CA ALA A 81 12.64 -2.90 -11.57
C ALA A 81 11.71 -3.86 -12.33
N TYR A 82 12.29 -4.93 -12.86
CA TYR A 82 11.55 -6.07 -13.38
C TYR A 82 11.44 -7.09 -12.26
N ALA A 83 10.22 -7.54 -11.99
CA ALA A 83 9.96 -8.44 -10.89
C ALA A 83 8.92 -9.48 -11.28
N LEU A 84 8.98 -10.62 -10.61
CA LEU A 84 7.87 -11.56 -10.59
C LEU A 84 6.68 -10.92 -9.86
N ILE A 85 5.48 -11.27 -10.26
CA ILE A 85 4.29 -10.96 -9.48
C ILE A 85 4.24 -11.94 -8.31
N ASP A 86 4.32 -11.42 -7.10
CA ASP A 86 3.99 -12.20 -5.92
C ASP A 86 2.48 -12.44 -5.90
N SER A 87 2.07 -13.70 -6.10
CA SER A 87 0.67 -14.13 -6.01
C SER A 87 0.28 -14.54 -4.59
N THR A 88 1.22 -14.53 -3.65
CA THR A 88 0.98 -14.99 -2.28
C THR A 88 0.23 -13.92 -1.51
N THR A 89 -1.02 -14.21 -1.13
CA THR A 89 -1.80 -13.32 -0.27
C THR A 89 -1.56 -13.66 1.19
N GLY A 90 -0.84 -12.80 1.90
CA GLY A 90 -0.72 -12.85 3.36
C GLY A 90 -1.61 -11.79 4.02
N ALA A 91 -2.16 -12.10 5.18
CA ALA A 91 -2.75 -11.08 6.04
C ALA A 91 -1.70 -10.58 7.04
N ALA A 92 -1.62 -9.26 7.26
CA ALA A 92 -0.81 -8.72 8.33
C ALA A 92 -1.29 -9.26 9.68
N THR A 93 -0.36 -9.77 10.48
CA THR A 93 -0.58 -10.16 11.87
C THR A 93 0.44 -9.46 12.76
N GLY A 94 0.01 -9.04 13.94
CA GLY A 94 0.88 -8.52 14.98
C GLY A 94 1.20 -9.58 16.03
N SER A 95 2.17 -9.27 16.89
CA SER A 95 2.49 -10.05 18.09
C SER A 95 2.19 -9.29 19.40
N LEU A 96 1.83 -8.01 19.31
CA LEU A 96 1.55 -7.16 20.46
C LEU A 96 0.11 -6.64 20.44
N LYS A 97 -0.52 -6.68 21.62
CA LYS A 97 -1.73 -5.91 21.94
C LYS A 97 -1.31 -4.63 22.68
N VAL A 98 -1.83 -3.49 22.25
CA VAL A 98 -1.46 -2.14 22.71
C VAL A 98 -2.66 -1.34 23.23
N GLY A 99 -3.65 -2.07 23.77
CA GLY A 99 -4.96 -1.58 24.20
C GLY A 99 -6.11 -2.44 23.66
N GLU A 100 -7.32 -2.26 24.18
CA GLU A 100 -8.51 -2.97 23.70
C GLU A 100 -8.98 -2.48 22.32
N SER A 101 -8.78 -1.20 22.04
CA SER A 101 -9.16 -0.56 20.79
C SER A 101 -8.24 0.62 20.51
N LEU A 102 -8.03 0.93 19.23
CA LEU A 102 -7.43 2.18 18.77
C LEU A 102 -8.55 3.14 18.34
N ALA A 103 -8.24 4.43 18.27
CA ALA A 103 -9.16 5.42 17.73
C ALA A 103 -8.55 6.06 16.48
N LEU A 104 -9.21 5.90 15.33
CA LEU A 104 -8.86 6.63 14.11
C LEU A 104 -9.84 7.76 13.89
N THR A 105 -9.36 9.00 13.93
CA THR A 105 -10.12 10.19 13.57
C THR A 105 -9.93 10.53 12.10
N PHE A 106 -11.02 10.84 11.41
CA PHE A 106 -11.11 10.90 9.97
C PHE A 106 -12.21 11.88 9.54
N ALA A 107 -11.86 12.96 8.85
CA ALA A 107 -12.81 13.99 8.43
C ALA A 107 -13.77 14.45 9.58
N GLY A 108 -13.23 14.56 10.81
CA GLY A 108 -14.00 14.93 12.01
C GLY A 108 -14.80 13.80 12.69
N SER A 109 -14.86 12.60 12.12
CA SER A 109 -15.48 11.42 12.72
C SER A 109 -14.44 10.51 13.37
N SER A 110 -14.77 9.83 14.47
CA SER A 110 -13.88 8.87 15.12
C SER A 110 -14.39 7.45 14.92
N VAL A 111 -13.50 6.54 14.51
CA VAL A 111 -13.76 5.13 14.27
C VAL A 111 -12.93 4.32 15.25
N ALA A 112 -13.59 3.43 16.00
CA ALA A 112 -12.90 2.47 16.84
C ALA A 112 -12.35 1.32 16.00
N LEU A 113 -11.10 0.94 16.28
CA LEU A 113 -10.45 -0.24 15.73
C LEU A 113 -10.24 -1.23 16.89
N PRO A 114 -11.21 -2.10 17.23
CA PRO A 114 -11.02 -3.10 18.27
C PRO A 114 -9.92 -4.12 17.89
N PHE A 115 -9.26 -4.68 18.90
CA PHE A 115 -8.31 -5.78 18.69
C PHE A 115 -9.04 -7.09 18.37
N SER A 116 -8.74 -7.70 17.23
CA SER A 116 -9.16 -9.05 16.91
C SER A 116 -8.11 -10.06 17.37
N THR A 117 -8.46 -10.92 18.33
CA THR A 117 -7.59 -12.02 18.77
C THR A 117 -7.46 -13.09 17.69
N ALA A 118 -8.51 -13.35 16.91
CA ALA A 118 -8.52 -14.32 15.83
C ALA A 118 -7.53 -13.95 14.70
N PHE A 119 -7.37 -12.66 14.41
CA PHE A 119 -6.49 -12.16 13.36
C PHE A 119 -5.22 -11.48 13.88
N SER A 120 -5.10 -11.32 15.21
CA SER A 120 -4.00 -10.62 15.88
C SER A 120 -3.72 -9.23 15.28
N ARG A 121 -4.77 -8.46 15.03
CA ARG A 121 -4.69 -7.11 14.44
C ARG A 121 -5.87 -6.23 14.87
N TYR A 122 -5.72 -4.93 14.67
CA TYR A 122 -6.78 -3.94 14.85
C TYR A 122 -7.43 -3.63 13.51
N GLU A 123 -8.76 -3.69 13.45
CA GLU A 123 -9.54 -3.38 12.26
C GLU A 123 -10.90 -2.82 12.66
N PRO A 124 -11.57 -2.02 11.81
CA PRO A 124 -12.93 -1.56 12.10
C PRO A 124 -13.89 -2.74 12.25
N ALA A 125 -14.96 -2.56 13.03
CA ALA A 125 -16.05 -3.53 13.04
C ALA A 125 -16.63 -3.73 11.62
N THR A 126 -17.00 -4.97 11.30
CA THR A 126 -17.52 -5.37 9.98
C THR A 126 -18.63 -4.43 9.51
N GLY A 127 -18.49 -3.89 8.30
CA GLY A 127 -19.49 -3.00 7.68
C GLY A 127 -19.24 -1.49 7.86
N ALA A 128 -18.21 -1.09 8.62
CA ALA A 128 -17.77 0.30 8.66
C ALA A 128 -17.08 0.69 7.35
N ALA A 129 -17.84 1.23 6.39
CA ALA A 129 -17.27 1.82 5.19
C ALA A 129 -16.79 3.25 5.48
N LEU A 130 -15.53 3.54 5.15
CA LEU A 130 -14.94 4.86 5.38
C LEU A 130 -14.72 5.54 4.06
N THR A 131 -15.31 6.72 3.88
CA THR A 131 -15.21 7.49 2.64
C THR A 131 -14.50 8.80 2.90
N TYR A 132 -13.52 9.16 2.08
CA TYR A 132 -12.81 10.44 2.12
C TYR A 132 -12.73 11.11 0.76
N ALA A 133 -12.40 12.40 0.81
CA ALA A 133 -12.05 13.23 -0.32
C ALA A 133 -10.55 13.55 -0.34
N ALA A 134 -10.11 14.12 -1.46
CA ALA A 134 -8.77 14.69 -1.57
C ALA A 134 -8.53 15.78 -0.50
N GLY A 135 -7.37 15.75 0.15
CA GLY A 135 -7.00 16.72 1.18
C GLY A 135 -7.36 16.31 2.61
N ASP A 136 -8.21 15.29 2.79
CA ASP A 136 -8.53 14.77 4.12
C ASP A 136 -7.27 14.16 4.80
N ALA A 137 -7.27 14.19 6.13
CA ALA A 137 -6.24 13.56 6.94
C ALA A 137 -6.86 12.57 7.93
N ALA A 138 -6.08 11.55 8.29
CA ALA A 138 -6.42 10.59 9.31
C ALA A 138 -5.44 10.68 10.47
N THR A 139 -5.96 10.70 11.69
CA THR A 139 -5.16 10.68 12.92
C THR A 139 -5.46 9.41 13.69
N LEU A 140 -4.46 8.56 13.88
CA LEU A 140 -4.57 7.39 14.74
C LEU A 140 -4.05 7.73 16.13
N ASN A 141 -4.85 7.40 17.14
CA ASN A 141 -4.48 7.43 18.54
C ASN A 141 -4.32 6.00 19.07
N VAL A 142 -3.13 5.72 19.59
CA VAL A 142 -2.74 4.47 20.23
C VAL A 142 -2.76 4.72 21.74
N PRO A 143 -3.64 4.05 22.51
CA PRO A 143 -3.70 4.25 23.95
C PRO A 143 -2.43 3.76 24.67
N GLY A 144 -1.73 2.80 24.07
CA GLY A 144 -0.54 2.19 24.62
C GLY A 144 -0.89 1.15 25.69
N LEU A 145 0.10 0.31 26.01
CA LEU A 145 0.03 -0.63 27.11
C LEU A 145 1.45 -0.82 27.67
N ALA A 146 1.56 -0.74 29.00
CA ALA A 146 2.84 -0.82 29.69
C ALA A 146 3.59 -2.10 29.32
N GLY A 147 4.89 -1.97 29.01
CA GLY A 147 5.73 -3.08 28.56
C GLY A 147 5.60 -3.42 27.07
N THR A 148 4.47 -3.13 26.41
CA THR A 148 4.26 -3.52 24.99
C THR A 148 4.59 -2.38 24.03
N PHE A 149 3.76 -1.34 23.93
CA PHE A 149 3.96 -0.18 23.06
C PHE A 149 3.48 1.09 23.80
N PRO A 150 4.23 2.19 23.76
CA PRO A 150 3.84 3.44 24.42
C PRO A 150 2.57 4.06 23.82
N ALA A 151 1.91 4.93 24.58
CA ALA A 151 0.84 5.77 24.02
C ALA A 151 1.41 6.67 22.92
N ALA A 152 0.68 6.83 21.82
CA ALA A 152 1.16 7.57 20.66
C ALA A 152 0.01 8.14 19.83
N ALA A 153 0.28 9.19 19.06
CA ALA A 153 -0.59 9.67 18.02
C ALA A 153 0.20 9.86 16.73
N ILE A 154 -0.43 9.58 15.59
CA ILE A 154 0.18 9.80 14.27
C ILE A 154 -0.88 10.29 13.29
N THR A 155 -0.53 11.27 12.48
CA THR A 155 -1.42 11.86 11.47
C THR A 155 -0.83 11.70 10.08
N VAL A 156 -1.64 11.27 9.12
CA VAL A 156 -1.26 11.18 7.71
C VAL A 156 -2.28 11.89 6.86
N LYS A 157 -1.82 12.62 5.85
CA LYS A 157 -2.69 13.07 4.76
C LYS A 157 -3.10 11.85 3.93
N LEU A 158 -4.38 11.73 3.61
CA LEU A 158 -4.88 10.59 2.87
C LEU A 158 -4.52 10.69 1.39
N ALA A 159 -4.18 9.56 0.78
CA ALA A 159 -3.81 9.50 -0.63
C ALA A 159 -5.00 9.91 -1.52
N GLU A 160 -4.81 10.90 -2.38
CA GLU A 160 -5.87 11.41 -3.22
C GLU A 160 -6.26 10.39 -4.33
N PRO A 161 -7.54 10.34 -4.73
CA PRO A 161 -7.97 9.54 -5.88
C PRO A 161 -7.12 9.79 -7.13
N ILE A 162 -6.70 8.69 -7.78
CA ILE A 162 -5.93 8.74 -9.02
C ILE A 162 -6.88 8.67 -10.20
N ILE A 163 -6.72 9.60 -11.14
CA ILE A 163 -7.37 9.61 -12.44
C ILE A 163 -6.26 9.35 -13.47
N PRO A 164 -6.14 8.11 -13.97
CA PRO A 164 -5.15 7.79 -14.97
C PRO A 164 -5.56 8.38 -16.32
N GLY A 165 -4.58 8.85 -17.08
CA GLY A 165 -4.77 9.20 -18.48
C GLY A 165 -5.03 7.97 -19.35
N ARG A 166 -5.35 8.20 -20.62
CA ARG A 166 -5.57 7.11 -21.56
C ARG A 166 -4.27 6.33 -21.76
N LEU A 167 -4.31 5.03 -21.47
CA LEU A 167 -3.19 4.13 -21.67
C LEU A 167 -3.32 3.43 -23.02
N VAL A 168 -2.26 3.44 -23.82
CA VAL A 168 -2.21 2.83 -25.15
C VAL A 168 -1.00 1.89 -25.21
N VAL A 169 -1.18 0.71 -25.80
CA VAL A 169 -0.05 -0.20 -26.05
C VAL A 169 0.88 0.48 -27.06
N PRO A 170 2.17 0.67 -26.74
CA PRO A 170 3.09 1.33 -27.65
C PRO A 170 3.48 0.42 -28.81
N ALA A 171 3.90 1.04 -29.92
CA ALA A 171 4.57 0.31 -30.99
C ALA A 171 5.90 -0.27 -30.51
N SER A 172 6.39 -1.33 -31.18
CA SER A 172 7.71 -1.89 -30.88
C SER A 172 8.79 -0.81 -30.99
N GLY A 173 9.69 -0.76 -30.00
CA GLY A 173 10.75 0.26 -29.90
C GLY A 173 10.30 1.62 -29.37
N SER A 174 9.01 1.82 -29.07
CA SER A 174 8.49 3.05 -28.46
C SER A 174 8.29 2.90 -26.94
N PRO A 175 8.45 3.96 -26.14
CA PRO A 175 8.16 3.92 -24.71
C PRO A 175 6.65 3.77 -24.46
N LEU A 176 6.28 3.31 -23.26
CA LEU A 176 4.91 3.35 -22.78
C LEU A 176 4.71 4.63 -21.98
N ASP A 177 3.89 5.53 -22.52
CA ASP A 177 3.49 6.76 -21.84
C ASP A 177 2.41 6.46 -20.80
N VAL A 178 2.68 6.84 -19.55
CA VAL A 178 1.74 6.75 -18.44
C VAL A 178 1.55 8.14 -17.87
N THR A 179 0.29 8.57 -17.75
CA THR A 179 -0.05 9.89 -17.18
C THR A 179 -1.15 9.77 -16.13
N TRP A 180 -1.19 10.72 -15.20
CA TRP A 180 -2.21 10.78 -14.15
C TRP A 180 -2.37 12.22 -13.63
N ASN A 181 -3.40 12.44 -12.81
CA ASN A 181 -3.62 13.72 -12.11
C ASN A 181 -2.58 13.91 -10.98
N ALA A 182 -1.44 14.55 -11.27
CA ALA A 182 -0.41 14.85 -10.26
C ALA A 182 -0.98 15.61 -9.05
N THR A 183 -0.44 15.33 -7.86
CA THR A 183 -0.68 16.21 -6.70
C THR A 183 0.38 17.30 -6.56
N ASN A 184 1.59 17.08 -7.12
CA ASN A 184 2.78 17.93 -6.91
C ASN A 184 3.12 18.16 -5.43
N ASP A 185 2.63 17.28 -4.55
CA ASP A 185 2.90 17.30 -3.13
C ASP A 185 4.16 16.46 -2.86
N PRO A 186 5.22 17.02 -2.28
CA PRO A 186 6.47 16.29 -2.08
C PRO A 186 6.34 15.14 -1.09
N SER A 187 5.23 15.04 -0.35
CA SER A 187 4.92 13.95 0.56
C SER A 187 4.10 12.82 -0.08
N ALA A 188 3.84 12.89 -1.38
CA ALA A 188 3.13 11.87 -2.15
C ALA A 188 4.07 11.22 -3.18
N ALA A 189 3.84 9.94 -3.41
CA ALA A 189 4.54 9.19 -4.44
C ALA A 189 3.59 8.23 -5.15
N ILE A 190 4.02 7.73 -6.30
CA ILE A 190 3.27 6.80 -7.14
C ILE A 190 4.02 5.47 -7.22
N ILE A 191 3.27 4.38 -7.14
CA ILE A 191 3.73 3.06 -7.56
C ILE A 191 3.02 2.72 -8.86
N LEU A 192 3.80 2.43 -9.90
CA LEU A 192 3.31 1.91 -11.17
C LEU A 192 3.66 0.42 -11.25
N SER A 193 2.66 -0.41 -11.51
CA SER A 193 2.83 -1.84 -11.78
C SER A 193 2.24 -2.17 -13.15
N VAL A 194 3.10 -2.36 -14.16
CA VAL A 194 2.71 -2.84 -15.49
C VAL A 194 2.87 -4.34 -15.51
N ARG A 195 1.74 -5.06 -15.51
CA ARG A 195 1.67 -6.52 -15.37
C ARG A 195 1.40 -7.19 -16.71
N TYR A 196 2.05 -8.33 -16.92
CA TYR A 196 1.96 -9.10 -18.16
C TYR A 196 2.29 -10.59 -17.92
N GLY A 197 2.04 -11.42 -18.93
CA GLY A 197 2.51 -12.80 -18.96
C GLY A 197 3.92 -12.87 -19.55
N ALA A 198 4.82 -13.60 -18.89
CA ALA A 198 6.24 -13.71 -19.26
C ALA A 198 6.49 -14.15 -20.71
N THR A 199 5.52 -14.85 -21.32
CA THR A 199 5.62 -15.38 -22.69
C THR A 199 4.33 -15.16 -23.47
N ALA A 200 4.41 -15.28 -24.80
CA ALA A 200 3.25 -15.22 -25.71
C ALA A 200 2.20 -16.34 -25.47
N THR A 201 2.58 -17.41 -24.78
CA THR A 201 1.70 -18.55 -24.45
C THR A 201 1.25 -18.56 -22.99
N SER A 202 1.61 -17.52 -22.21
CA SER A 202 1.24 -17.41 -20.81
C SER A 202 -0.29 -17.36 -20.65
N THR A 203 -0.80 -18.00 -19.60
CA THR A 203 -2.24 -18.00 -19.26
C THR A 203 -2.54 -17.14 -18.03
N VAL A 204 -1.51 -16.62 -17.37
CA VAL A 204 -1.59 -15.81 -16.15
C VAL A 204 -0.65 -14.62 -16.23
N GLN A 205 -0.94 -13.58 -15.44
CA GLN A 205 0.02 -12.51 -15.18
C GLN A 205 1.04 -13.02 -14.14
N ASN A 206 2.31 -13.06 -14.50
CA ASN A 206 3.38 -13.55 -13.61
C ASN A 206 4.62 -12.63 -13.58
N GLU A 207 4.69 -11.63 -14.46
CA GLU A 207 5.75 -10.63 -14.47
C GLU A 207 5.19 -9.21 -14.41
N GLN A 208 6.00 -8.30 -13.88
CA GLN A 208 5.69 -6.88 -13.85
C GLN A 208 6.93 -6.02 -14.01
N ILE A 209 6.71 -4.85 -14.63
CA ILE A 209 7.57 -3.69 -14.45
C ILE A 209 6.99 -2.92 -13.27
N TYR A 210 7.78 -2.84 -12.20
CA TYR A 210 7.41 -2.17 -10.97
C TYR A 210 8.24 -0.89 -10.83
N CYS A 211 7.58 0.26 -10.74
CA CYS A 211 8.25 1.53 -10.57
C CYS A 211 7.76 2.26 -9.32
N ALA A 212 8.69 2.83 -8.57
CA ALA A 212 8.44 3.85 -7.57
C ALA A 212 8.76 5.21 -8.19
N LEU A 213 7.78 6.08 -8.26
CA LEU A 213 7.77 7.30 -9.05
C LEU A 213 7.45 8.50 -8.18
N LYS A 214 7.93 9.66 -8.59
CA LYS A 214 7.45 10.93 -8.06
C LYS A 214 5.99 11.16 -8.50
N ASP A 215 5.18 11.84 -7.69
CA ASP A 215 3.81 12.22 -8.07
C ASP A 215 3.75 13.55 -8.85
N ASP A 216 4.37 13.58 -10.03
CA ASP A 216 4.46 14.75 -10.93
C ASP A 216 3.61 14.62 -12.21
N GLY A 217 2.92 13.49 -12.41
CA GLY A 217 1.81 13.34 -13.36
C GLY A 217 2.13 12.61 -14.65
N ALA A 218 3.39 12.26 -14.90
CA ALA A 218 3.76 11.53 -16.09
C ALA A 218 5.02 10.68 -15.87
N PHE A 219 5.06 9.52 -16.50
CA PHE A 219 6.25 8.69 -16.58
C PHE A 219 6.28 7.92 -17.89
N GLN A 220 7.48 7.69 -18.41
CA GLN A 220 7.70 6.87 -19.59
C GLN A 220 8.42 5.59 -19.20
N VAL A 221 7.75 4.45 -19.35
CA VAL A 221 8.45 3.17 -19.23
C VAL A 221 9.34 3.00 -20.46
N PRO A 222 10.66 2.83 -20.30
CA PRO A 222 11.57 2.77 -21.44
C PRO A 222 11.28 1.60 -22.38
N ALA A 223 11.40 1.85 -23.69
CA ALA A 223 11.16 0.85 -24.73
C ALA A 223 11.99 -0.44 -24.56
N SER A 224 13.22 -0.31 -24.04
CA SER A 224 14.12 -1.44 -23.78
C SER A 224 13.55 -2.47 -22.80
N GLY A 225 12.58 -2.07 -21.98
CA GLY A 225 11.92 -2.92 -20.99
C GLY A 225 10.64 -3.61 -21.46
N LEU A 226 10.11 -3.22 -22.61
CA LEU A 226 8.73 -3.56 -22.99
C LEU A 226 8.63 -4.81 -23.87
N GLY A 227 9.73 -5.46 -24.22
CA GLY A 227 9.73 -6.61 -25.12
C GLY A 227 8.80 -7.74 -24.66
N ALA A 228 8.93 -8.19 -23.42
CA ALA A 228 8.08 -9.25 -22.85
C ALA A 228 6.62 -8.80 -22.69
N PHE A 229 6.40 -7.55 -22.27
CA PHE A 229 5.07 -6.94 -22.21
C PHE A 229 4.36 -6.94 -23.58
N LEU A 230 5.06 -6.57 -24.65
CA LEU A 230 4.54 -6.53 -26.01
C LEU A 230 4.33 -7.93 -26.62
N ALA A 231 5.07 -8.94 -26.14
CA ALA A 231 4.88 -10.33 -26.54
C ALA A 231 3.73 -11.02 -25.77
N SER A 232 3.40 -10.57 -24.56
CA SER A 232 2.32 -11.12 -23.73
C SER A 232 0.96 -11.08 -24.44
N PRO A 233 0.06 -12.07 -24.24
CA PRO A 233 -1.34 -11.97 -24.67
C PRO A 233 -2.00 -10.66 -24.20
N SER A 234 -2.80 -10.02 -25.06
CA SER A 234 -3.44 -8.73 -24.77
C SER A 234 -4.31 -8.76 -23.52
N ALA A 235 -5.05 -9.85 -23.30
CA ALA A 235 -5.90 -10.05 -22.13
C ALA A 235 -5.14 -10.08 -20.79
N LEU A 236 -3.82 -10.29 -20.81
CA LEU A 236 -2.96 -10.32 -19.63
C LEU A 236 -2.22 -9.01 -19.39
N ARG A 237 -2.39 -7.99 -20.25
CA ARG A 237 -1.74 -6.69 -20.07
C ARG A 237 -2.61 -5.81 -19.19
N SER A 238 -2.03 -5.28 -18.12
CA SER A 238 -2.70 -4.28 -17.27
C SER A 238 -1.69 -3.35 -16.62
N ALA A 239 -2.10 -2.13 -16.30
CA ALA A 239 -1.35 -1.25 -15.42
C ALA A 239 -2.15 -1.00 -14.14
N THR A 240 -1.46 -0.89 -13.02
CA THR A 240 -2.03 -0.36 -11.78
C THR A 240 -1.20 0.84 -11.37
N LEU A 241 -1.88 1.93 -11.03
CA LEU A 241 -1.27 3.05 -10.34
C LEU A 241 -1.75 3.04 -8.89
N ILE A 242 -0.82 3.24 -7.96
CA ILE A 242 -1.12 3.40 -6.55
C ILE A 242 -0.48 4.69 -6.07
N ARG A 243 -1.29 5.61 -5.55
CA ARG A 243 -0.77 6.79 -4.86
C ARG A 243 -0.61 6.42 -3.41
N TRP A 244 0.51 6.77 -2.83
CA TRP A 244 0.79 6.48 -1.44
C TRP A 244 1.39 7.68 -0.72
N ARG A 245 1.02 7.80 0.55
CA ARG A 245 1.48 8.82 1.50
C ARG A 245 1.85 8.12 2.79
N THR A 246 2.95 8.53 3.39
CA THR A 246 3.47 7.92 4.62
C THR A 246 3.76 8.96 5.67
N GLN A 247 3.66 8.55 6.93
CA GLN A 247 4.19 9.29 8.05
C GLN A 247 4.83 8.33 9.04
N GLU A 248 5.89 8.79 9.70
CA GLU A 248 6.51 8.13 10.83
C GLU A 248 6.37 8.97 12.09
N ALA A 249 6.24 8.30 13.22
CA ALA A 249 6.37 8.86 14.55
C ALA A 249 7.25 7.94 15.41
N ARG A 250 8.09 8.53 16.27
CA ARG A 250 8.90 7.80 17.25
C ARG A 250 8.42 8.17 18.65
N PRO A 251 7.50 7.39 19.24
CA PRO A 251 6.95 7.72 20.56
C PRO A 251 8.02 7.67 21.67
N ASP A 252 9.04 6.85 21.48
CA ASP A 252 10.25 6.79 22.32
C ASP A 252 11.46 6.31 21.48
N SER A 253 12.61 6.14 22.12
CA SER A 253 13.86 5.71 21.45
C SER A 253 13.86 4.27 20.94
N THR A 254 12.87 3.46 21.33
CA THR A 254 12.77 2.02 21.03
C THR A 254 11.50 1.65 20.26
N SER A 255 10.70 2.65 19.88
CA SER A 255 9.39 2.46 19.26
C SER A 255 9.27 3.29 17.98
N LEU A 256 8.74 2.67 16.93
CA LEU A 256 8.41 3.32 15.66
C LEU A 256 6.95 3.05 15.32
N LEU A 257 6.19 4.10 15.05
CA LEU A 257 4.84 4.03 14.50
C LEU A 257 4.90 4.54 13.06
N HIS A 258 4.49 3.70 12.12
CA HIS A 258 4.43 4.03 10.71
C HIS A 258 3.00 3.89 10.22
N ILE A 259 2.53 4.89 9.47
CA ILE A 259 1.22 4.89 8.83
C ILE A 259 1.37 5.12 7.34
N VAL A 260 0.67 4.31 6.54
CA VAL A 260 0.60 4.46 5.09
C VAL A 260 -0.86 4.62 4.68
N SER A 261 -1.12 5.64 3.87
CA SER A 261 -2.39 5.80 3.15
C SER A 261 -2.14 5.55 1.67
N THR A 262 -2.98 4.72 1.07
CA THR A 262 -2.86 4.33 -0.33
C THR A 262 -4.20 4.44 -1.04
N VAL A 263 -4.19 4.74 -2.33
CA VAL A 263 -5.34 4.59 -3.23
C VAL A 263 -4.88 3.91 -4.50
N ASP A 264 -5.54 2.81 -4.89
CA ASP A 264 -5.25 2.11 -6.14
C ASP A 264 -6.27 2.38 -7.24
N THR A 265 -5.80 2.35 -8.48
CA THR A 265 -6.63 2.30 -9.68
C THR A 265 -6.02 1.34 -10.70
N ILE A 266 -6.88 0.51 -11.30
CA ILE A 266 -6.47 -0.47 -12.31
C ILE A 266 -6.92 0.04 -13.69
N VAL A 267 -5.96 0.09 -14.61
CA VAL A 267 -6.17 0.42 -16.02
C VAL A 267 -5.92 -0.83 -16.84
N ARG A 268 -6.92 -1.23 -17.64
CA ARG A 268 -6.73 -2.27 -18.64
C ARG A 268 -6.38 -1.62 -19.97
N PHE A 269 -5.44 -2.23 -20.67
CA PHE A 269 -5.14 -1.83 -22.04
C PHE A 269 -6.36 -2.20 -22.93
N PRO A 270 -6.71 -1.37 -23.91
CA PRO A 270 -7.75 -1.67 -24.87
C PRO A 270 -7.40 -2.90 -25.74
#